data_AF-A0A4U7DHY1-F1
#
_entry.id   AF-A0A4U7DHY1-F1
#
_cell.length_a   1.000
_cell.length_b   1.000
_cell.length_c   1.000
_cell.angle_alpha   90.00
_cell.angle_beta   90.00
_cell.angle_gamma   90.00
#
_symmetry.space_group_name_H-M   'P 1'
#
loop_
_entity.id
_entity.type
_entity.pdbx_description
1 polymer ?
#
loop_
_entity_poly.entity_id
_entity_poly.type
_entity_poly.pdbx_seq_one_letter_code
_entity_poly.pdbx_strand_id
1 'polypeptide(L)'
;ITGVRAALDYDESAILCHVDHQSLVTAVRHVCRDDYESYFRHALMSFLGRFDEWRISRVNRGRNEAAHTQARAGLKASQEYLDTEAMEAP
;
A
#
# COMPACT_ATOMS: atom_id res chain seq x y z
N ILE A 1 2.90 3.82 -3.69
CA ILE A 1 1.51 3.33 -3.51
C ILE A 1 1.55 1.81 -3.56
N THR A 2 1.63 1.17 -2.40
CA THR A 2 1.58 -0.29 -2.27
C THR A 2 0.11 -0.66 -2.30
N GLY A 3 -0.35 -1.23 -3.41
CA GLY A 3 -1.77 -1.45 -3.69
C GLY A 3 -2.41 -2.41 -2.71
N VAL A 4 -3.12 -1.89 -1.71
CA VAL A 4 -4.04 -2.62 -0.85
C VAL A 4 -5.33 -2.87 -1.64
N ARG A 5 -5.24 -3.70 -2.69
CA ARG A 5 -6.40 -4.14 -3.48
C ARG A 5 -7.02 -5.43 -2.95
N ALA A 6 -6.44 -6.00 -1.90
CA ALA A 6 -6.84 -7.28 -1.34
C ALA A 6 -7.78 -7.13 -0.13
N ALA A 7 -8.57 -6.06 -0.03
CA ALA A 7 -9.39 -5.79 1.17
C ALA A 7 -10.88 -5.61 0.91
N LEU A 8 -11.34 -5.74 -0.34
CA LEU A 8 -12.74 -5.52 -0.69
C LEU A 8 -13.58 -6.82 -0.73
N ASP A 9 -12.95 -7.99 -0.56
CA ASP A 9 -13.60 -9.31 -0.65
C ASP A 9 -13.38 -10.19 0.61
N TYR A 10 -12.70 -9.68 1.64
CA TYR A 10 -12.47 -10.44 2.87
C TYR A 10 -13.50 -10.05 3.92
N ASP A 11 -14.13 -11.06 4.51
CA ASP A 11 -14.82 -10.96 5.79
C ASP A 11 -13.94 -10.16 6.77
N GLU A 12 -14.54 -9.20 7.49
CA GLU A 12 -13.86 -8.18 8.29
C GLU A 12 -12.98 -8.78 9.43
N SER A 13 -13.00 -10.10 9.58
CA SER A 13 -12.24 -10.88 10.58
C SER A 13 -10.73 -10.88 10.35
N ALA A 14 -10.23 -11.04 9.11
CA ALA A 14 -8.79 -11.18 8.89
C ALA A 14 -8.26 -10.67 7.54
N ILE A 15 -7.12 -9.98 7.59
CA ILE A 15 -6.39 -9.55 6.37
C ILE A 15 -4.94 -10.07 6.32
N LEU A 16 -4.55 -10.53 5.14
CA LEU A 16 -3.18 -10.94 4.82
C LEU A 16 -2.54 -9.95 3.84
N CYS A 17 -1.50 -9.26 4.29
CA CYS A 17 -0.72 -8.33 3.48
C CYS A 17 0.56 -9.00 2.96
N HIS A 18 0.73 -9.00 1.64
CA HIS A 18 1.96 -9.46 0.99
C HIS A 18 2.72 -8.27 0.41
N VAL A 19 4.02 -8.19 0.71
CA VAL A 19 4.91 -7.16 0.18
C VAL A 19 6.22 -7.80 -0.28
N ASP A 20 6.92 -7.20 -1.23
CA ASP A 20 8.22 -7.71 -1.70
C ASP A 20 9.42 -7.01 -1.03
N HIS A 21 9.17 -6.06 -0.13
CA HIS A 21 10.19 -5.28 0.56
C HIS A 21 10.35 -5.68 2.02
N GLN A 22 11.51 -6.23 2.39
CA GLN A 22 11.76 -6.74 3.74
C GLN A 22 11.76 -5.63 4.81
N SER A 23 12.26 -4.43 4.50
CA SER A 23 12.27 -3.34 5.49
C SER A 23 10.86 -2.94 5.90
N LEU A 24 9.89 -3.01 4.98
CA LEU A 24 8.51 -2.66 5.25
C LEU A 24 7.86 -3.70 6.17
N VAL A 25 8.07 -5.00 5.91
CA VAL A 25 7.63 -6.07 6.82
C VAL A 25 8.16 -5.84 8.23
N THR A 26 9.46 -5.50 8.31
CA THR A 26 10.16 -5.27 9.59
C THR A 26 9.57 -4.06 10.31
N ALA A 27 9.39 -2.94 9.59
CA ALA A 27 8.82 -1.71 10.16
C ALA A 27 7.40 -1.91 10.68
N VAL A 28 6.54 -2.60 9.92
CA VAL A 28 5.15 -2.83 10.32
C VAL A 28 5.06 -3.81 11.50
N ARG A 29 5.83 -4.90 11.49
CA ARG A 29 5.83 -5.89 12.60
C ARG A 29 6.38 -5.33 13.90
N HIS A 30 7.34 -4.43 13.83
CA HIS A 30 7.88 -3.74 15.00
C HIS A 30 7.15 -2.42 15.30
N VAL A 31 5.89 -2.33 14.86
CA VAL A 31 4.94 -1.24 15.15
C VAL A 31 5.54 0.13 14.86
N CYS A 32 5.93 0.35 13.61
CA CYS A 32 6.40 1.62 13.08
C CYS A 32 7.42 2.28 14.01
N ARG A 33 8.65 1.74 14.02
CA ARG A 33 9.82 2.51 14.42
C ARG A 33 9.75 3.90 13.79
N ASP A 34 10.24 4.91 14.50
CA ASP A 34 10.20 6.33 14.12
C ASP A 34 10.84 6.66 12.75
N ASP A 35 11.36 5.65 12.07
CA ASP A 35 11.98 5.68 10.73
C ASP A 35 11.00 5.97 9.58
N TYR A 36 9.67 5.93 9.81
CA TYR A 36 8.65 6.26 8.80
C TYR A 36 7.82 7.47 9.22
N GLU A 37 7.42 8.27 8.23
CA GLU A 37 6.60 9.47 8.44
C GLU A 37 5.33 9.19 9.27
N SER A 38 5.00 10.11 10.17
CA SER A 38 3.86 10.00 11.08
C SER A 38 2.54 9.72 10.34
N TYR A 39 2.37 10.33 9.16
CA TYR A 39 1.20 10.10 8.31
C TYR A 39 1.10 8.65 7.83
N PHE A 40 2.20 8.05 7.40
CA PHE A 40 2.21 6.67 6.93
C PHE A 40 1.76 5.71 8.03
N ARG A 41 2.31 5.87 9.24
CA ARG A 41 1.91 5.07 10.41
C ARG A 41 0.43 5.25 10.72
N HIS A 42 -0.04 6.49 10.77
CA HIS A 42 -1.44 6.79 11.07
C HIS A 42 -2.39 6.17 10.04
N ALA A 43 -2.14 6.41 8.75
CA ALA A 43 -2.96 5.88 7.67
C ALA A 43 -2.97 4.34 7.65
N LEU A 44 -1.80 3.71 7.85
CA LEU A 44 -1.69 2.26 7.89
C LEU A 44 -2.46 1.65 9.06
N MET A 45 -2.30 2.19 10.27
CA MET A 45 -2.97 1.64 11.47
C MET A 45 -4.48 1.94 11.48
N SER A 46 -4.92 3.08 10.93
CA SER A 46 -6.34 3.39 10.73
C SER A 46 -7.02 2.46 9.71
N PHE A 47 -6.23 1.85 8.81
CA PHE A 47 -6.71 0.84 7.89
C PHE A 47 -6.65 -0.57 8.51
N LEU A 48 -5.50 -0.99 9.05
CA LEU A 48 -5.31 -2.33 9.61
C LEU A 48 -6.13 -2.57 10.87
N GLY A 49 -6.38 -1.53 11.68
CA GLY A 49 -7.19 -1.61 12.89
C GLY A 49 -8.68 -1.84 12.64
N ARG A 50 -9.11 -1.96 11.37
CA ARG A 50 -10.48 -2.36 11.00
C ARG A 50 -10.68 -3.87 11.00
N PHE A 51 -9.59 -4.65 11.08
CA PHE A 51 -9.61 -6.11 11.07
C PHE A 51 -9.24 -6.64 12.46
N ASP A 52 -9.94 -7.67 12.92
CA ASP A 52 -9.63 -8.33 14.20
C ASP A 52 -8.23 -8.94 14.18
N GLU A 53 -7.86 -9.53 13.04
CA GLU A 53 -6.51 -10.06 12.79
C GLU A 53 -5.90 -9.49 11.52
N TRP A 54 -4.61 -9.17 11.57
CA TRP A 54 -3.85 -8.84 10.37
C TRP A 54 -2.46 -9.46 10.41
N ARG A 55 -1.94 -9.86 9.23
CA ARG A 55 -0.57 -10.35 9.09
C ARG A 55 0.11 -9.72 7.89
N ILE A 56 1.37 -9.37 8.05
CA ILE A 56 2.23 -8.93 6.94
C ILE A 56 3.35 -9.95 6.70
N SER A 57 3.60 -10.28 5.44
CA SER A 57 4.63 -11.24 5.03
C SER A 57 5.36 -10.80 3.76
N ARG A 58 6.61 -11.24 3.64
CA ARG A 58 7.41 -11.02 2.44
C ARG A 58 7.10 -12.08 1.39
N VAL A 59 6.94 -11.66 0.15
CA VAL A 59 6.87 -12.53 -1.03
C VAL A 59 7.95 -12.15 -2.05
N ASN A 60 8.26 -13.05 -2.97
CA ASN A 60 9.17 -12.73 -4.08
C ASN A 60 8.52 -11.72 -5.02
N ARG A 61 9.33 -10.80 -5.58
CA ARG A 61 8.86 -9.74 -6.49
C ARG A 61 7.97 -10.26 -7.62
N GLY A 62 8.34 -11.37 -8.26
CA GLY A 62 7.54 -11.96 -9.34
C GLY A 62 6.11 -12.35 -8.92
N ARG A 63 5.90 -12.73 -7.65
CA ARG A 63 4.56 -13.00 -7.10
C ARG A 63 3.76 -11.74 -6.79
N ASN A 64 4.41 -10.58 -6.75
CA ASN A 64 3.81 -9.27 -6.50
C ASN A 64 3.72 -8.41 -7.76
N GLU A 65 4.04 -8.94 -8.95
CA GLU A 65 4.13 -8.14 -10.19
C GLU A 65 2.78 -7.54 -10.60
N ALA A 66 1.66 -8.21 -10.28
CA ALA A 66 0.32 -7.66 -10.50
C ALA A 66 0.11 -6.34 -9.72
N ALA A 67 0.54 -6.29 -8.45
CA ALA A 67 0.46 -5.08 -7.63
C ALA A 67 1.37 -3.97 -8.18
N HIS A 68 2.58 -4.32 -8.62
CA HIS A 68 3.49 -3.38 -9.30
C HIS A 68 2.88 -2.82 -10.58
N THR A 69 2.26 -3.68 -11.39
CA THR A 69 1.60 -3.28 -12.64
C THR A 69 0.49 -2.26 -12.38
N GLN A 70 -0.35 -2.53 -11.38
CA GLN A 70 -1.40 -1.58 -10.97
C GLN A 70 -0.83 -0.27 -10.42
N ALA A 71 0.23 -0.34 -9.61
CA ALA A 71 0.88 0.85 -9.07
C ALA A 71 1.49 1.72 -10.20
N ARG A 72 2.12 1.11 -11.21
CA ARG A 72 2.64 1.82 -12.39
C ARG A 72 1.50 2.44 -13.21
N ALA A 73 0.40 1.72 -13.40
CA ALA A 73 -0.76 2.25 -14.12
C ALA A 73 -1.38 3.46 -13.40
N GLY A 74 -1.52 3.40 -12.07
CA GLY A 74 -2.01 4.53 -11.27
C GLY A 74 -1.06 5.74 -11.30
N LEU A 75 0.25 5.51 -11.27
CA LEU A 75 1.25 6.57 -11.42
C LEU A 75 1.12 7.27 -12.78
N LYS A 76 1.03 6.49 -13.86
CA LYS A 76 0.86 7.01 -15.23
C LYS A 76 -0.42 7.84 -15.36
N ALA A 77 -1.55 7.33 -14.88
CA ALA A 77 -2.82 8.04 -14.91
C ALA A 77 -2.78 9.36 -14.11
N SER A 78 -2.09 9.38 -12.96
CA SER A 78 -1.93 10.60 -12.17
C SER A 78 -1.05 11.64 -12.88
N GLN A 79 0.00 11.20 -13.56
CA GLN A 79 0.86 12.09 -14.37
C GLN A 79 0.08 12.71 -15.53
N GLU A 80 -0.67 11.89 -16.26
CA GLU A 80 -1.51 12.37 -17.38
C GLU A 80 -2.56 13.40 -16.91
N TYR A 81 -3.15 13.18 -15.74
CA TYR A 81 -4.08 14.14 -15.13
C TYR A 81 -3.42 15.48 -14.82
N LEU A 82 -2.25 15.47 -14.18
CA LEU A 82 -1.49 16.68 -13.85
C LEU A 82 -1.02 17.44 -15.08
N ASP A 83 -0.57 16.74 -16.12
CA ASP A 83 -0.16 17.34 -17.39
C ASP A 83 -1.36 18.00 -18.09
N THR A 84 -2.54 17.38 -18.01
CA THR A 84 -3.79 17.94 -18.57
C THR A 84 -4.24 19.18 -17.80
N GLU A 85 -4.26 19.14 -16.46
CA GLU A 85 -4.58 20.33 -15.64
C GLU A 85 -3.58 21.47 -15.87
N ALA A 86 -2.31 21.17 -16.06
CA ALA A 86 -1.28 22.17 -16.35
C ALA A 86 -1.45 22.81 -17.74
N MET A 87 -2.04 22.09 -18.71
CA MET A 87 -2.36 22.61 -20.04
C MET A 87 -3.67 23.42 -20.07
N GLU A 88 -4.58 23.17 -19.13
CA GLU A 88 -5.86 23.88 -18.97
C GLU A 88 -5.80 25.08 -18.01
N ALA A 89 -4.69 25.24 -17.28
CA ALA A 89 -4.43 26.42 -16.45
C ALA A 89 -4.14 27.66 -17.34
N PRO A 90 -4.80 28.81 -17.08
CA PRO A 90 -4.75 30.01 -17.92
C PRO A 90 -3.37 30.71 -17.96
#